data_AF-A0A2W7ATB1-F1
#
_entry.id   AF-A0A2W7ATB1-F1
#
_cell.length_a   1.000
_cell.length_b   1.000
_cell.length_c   1.000
_cell.angle_alpha   90.00
_cell.angle_beta   90.00
_cell.angle_gamma   90.00
#
_symmetry.space_group_name_H-M   'P 1'
#
loop_
_entity.id
_entity.type
_entity.pdbx_description
1 polymer ?
#
loop_
_entity_poly.entity_id
_entity_poly.type
_entity_poly.pdbx_seq_one_letter_code
_entity_poly.pdbx_strand_id
1 'polypeptide(L)'
;MSSSALEDNIEQSETPIRHGIVKFSDLYQTDFRLDAEFNIATIFGDNGLQDLENSGLENKSLYGENGFCKEAFYSPRFEKVYVENYEHGVPFLSSSEIISLRPETIRYLSRKNTSNLKKLLIQKWDVLISRSGTAGNVGLVAGNFAGKALSEDTIRLRFNDADTAGYITAFLRCRYGRPQLLQSIYGSVVNQIEPTHLEQVLIPDLPPIRRIEIGRLMCQAGELRDEANRLLDEADRLLHERLNLPYLKSIAPSCSASAIAKIKASQLMGRLEGSFHNPVAIAAEKQLAELSVEVTTVGDSRVTKEVRAITKFRQRVYVEKGIPLLNSKQLFQIDPIGLKFLAKGAHLDDLPEIALEEEMIAVTCSGTIGRVQIIPKYMEGWTSSQDAIRVISSEEMNSGYIYVWLSSDYGDCLIKRQTYGSVIVHIDREMLSSVPIPLPEASIRDEIGNLVIKANQLRNQAWCNEQDAITRLESLIANKPIAAAQDASDPNKIDLTKIQYDPNATPIWELAAQISAKVPDEEWAKVPPDLSQRFDYYQGLRDDS
;
A
#
# COMPACT_ATOMS: atom_id res chain seq x y z
N MET A 1 56.11 0.53 0.68
CA MET A 1 55.79 1.95 0.91
C MET A 1 54.41 2.02 1.52
N SER A 2 54.28 2.80 2.58
CA SER A 2 53.30 2.70 3.67
C SER A 2 51.84 2.62 3.26
N SER A 3 51.15 1.60 3.79
CA SER A 3 49.70 1.51 3.88
C SER A 3 49.20 2.52 4.93
N SER A 4 48.47 3.56 4.51
CA SER A 4 47.60 4.30 5.41
C SER A 4 46.23 3.61 5.40
N ALA A 5 46.00 2.74 6.38
CA ALA A 5 44.66 2.35 6.75
C ALA A 5 43.94 3.63 7.22
N LEU A 6 42.95 4.09 6.45
CA LEU A 6 41.95 5.01 6.94
C LEU A 6 41.11 4.20 7.91
N GLU A 7 41.33 4.41 9.21
CA GLU A 7 40.46 3.93 10.26
C GLU A 7 39.07 4.54 10.03
N ASP A 8 38.12 3.68 9.66
CA ASP A 8 36.69 3.99 9.67
C ASP A 8 36.31 4.29 11.13
N ASN A 9 36.32 5.56 11.51
CA ASN A 9 35.61 6.04 12.68
C ASN A 9 34.11 5.90 12.40
N ILE A 10 33.57 4.72 12.70
CA ILE A 10 32.13 4.51 12.86
C ILE A 10 31.74 5.25 14.14
N GLU A 11 31.45 6.55 14.03
CA GLU A 11 30.61 7.21 15.01
C GLU A 11 29.24 6.53 14.92
N GLN A 12 29.03 5.53 15.78
CA GLN A 12 27.71 5.05 16.11
C GLN A 12 26.94 6.26 16.61
N SER A 13 26.01 6.78 15.82
CA SER A 13 25.09 7.80 16.31
C SER A 13 24.36 7.17 17.49
N GLU A 14 24.69 7.58 18.71
CA GLU A 14 24.00 7.11 19.90
C GLU A 14 22.53 7.48 19.73
N THR A 15 21.69 6.48 19.45
CA THR A 15 20.25 6.64 19.61
C THR A 15 20.02 7.14 21.03
N PRO A 16 19.34 8.28 21.23
CA PRO A 16 19.12 8.81 22.57
C PRO A 16 18.43 7.72 23.41
N ILE A 17 19.01 7.41 24.57
CA ILE A 17 18.47 6.42 25.50
C ILE A 17 17.08 6.90 25.91
N ARG A 18 16.05 6.16 25.52
CA ARG A 18 14.67 6.38 25.97
C ARG A 18 14.48 5.61 27.27
N HIS A 19 13.90 6.25 28.29
CA HIS A 19 13.55 5.62 29.56
C HIS A 19 12.10 5.98 29.93
N GLY A 20 11.37 5.10 30.61
CA GLY A 20 10.00 5.38 31.06
C GLY A 20 9.74 4.77 32.43
N ILE A 21 8.76 5.30 33.16
CA ILE A 21 8.29 4.74 34.44
C ILE A 21 6.91 4.14 34.21
N VAL A 22 6.79 2.83 34.39
CA VAL A 22 5.51 2.11 34.34
C VAL A 22 5.02 1.89 35.77
N LYS A 23 3.76 2.18 36.07
CA LYS A 23 3.21 1.81 37.38
C LYS A 23 3.01 0.30 37.43
N PHE A 24 3.31 -0.30 38.58
CA PHE A 24 3.10 -1.73 38.78
C PHE A 24 1.64 -2.16 38.56
N SER A 25 0.67 -1.28 38.84
CA SER A 25 -0.75 -1.48 38.54
C SER A 25 -1.06 -1.66 37.06
N ASP A 26 -0.30 -1.01 36.19
CA ASP A 26 -0.58 -0.97 34.75
C ASP A 26 -0.03 -2.24 34.08
N LEU A 27 0.95 -2.90 34.72
CA LEU A 27 1.48 -4.19 34.29
C LEU A 27 0.42 -5.31 34.32
N TYR A 28 -0.60 -5.21 35.18
CA TYR A 28 -1.71 -6.17 35.21
C TYR A 28 -2.50 -6.18 33.89
N GLN A 29 -2.58 -5.04 33.20
CA GLN A 29 -3.29 -4.91 31.92
C GLN A 29 -2.48 -5.49 30.75
N THR A 30 -1.17 -5.67 30.94
CA THR A 30 -0.23 -6.14 29.92
C THR A 30 0.33 -7.53 30.22
N ASP A 31 -0.36 -8.32 31.05
CA ASP A 31 0.08 -9.65 31.52
C ASP A 31 1.53 -9.65 32.05
N PHE A 32 1.86 -8.62 32.83
CA PHE A 32 3.18 -8.38 33.44
C PHE A 32 4.36 -8.28 32.47
N ARG A 33 4.13 -7.82 31.23
CA ARG A 33 5.20 -7.60 30.25
C ARG A 33 6.18 -6.50 30.68
N LEU A 34 7.47 -6.87 30.81
CA LEU A 34 8.57 -5.97 31.21
C LEU A 34 9.46 -5.51 30.05
N ASP A 35 9.02 -5.70 28.81
CA ASP A 35 9.74 -5.32 27.61
C ASP A 35 9.85 -3.78 27.51
N ALA A 36 11.08 -3.26 27.54
CA ALA A 36 11.31 -1.82 27.54
C ALA A 36 10.87 -1.15 26.24
N GLU A 37 11.03 -1.79 25.08
CA GLU A 37 10.63 -1.23 23.79
C GLU A 37 9.10 -1.14 23.69
N PHE A 38 8.39 -2.18 24.14
CA PHE A 38 6.94 -2.18 24.28
C PHE A 38 6.45 -1.09 25.24
N ASN A 39 7.00 -1.05 26.46
CA ASN A 39 6.53 -0.10 27.49
C ASN A 39 6.90 1.35 27.15
N ILE A 40 8.04 1.60 26.51
CA ILE A 40 8.43 2.92 26.00
C ILE A 40 7.52 3.33 24.84
N ALA A 41 7.15 2.42 23.93
CA ALA A 41 6.18 2.73 22.89
C ALA A 41 4.79 3.05 23.46
N THR A 42 4.40 2.46 24.59
CA THR A 42 3.15 2.76 25.30
C THR A 42 3.19 4.09 26.05
N ILE A 43 4.34 4.44 26.65
CA ILE A 43 4.53 5.68 27.43
C ILE A 43 4.77 6.90 26.52
N PHE A 44 5.52 6.71 25.44
CA PHE A 44 5.99 7.78 24.55
C PHE A 44 5.33 7.77 23.17
N GLY A 45 4.57 6.72 22.82
CA GLY A 45 3.65 6.80 21.71
C GLY A 45 2.61 7.86 22.05
N ASP A 46 2.31 8.75 21.09
CA ASP A 46 1.23 9.75 21.17
C ASP A 46 0.10 9.21 22.03
N ASN A 47 -0.38 9.99 23.02
CA ASN A 47 -1.38 9.71 24.06
C ASN A 47 -2.68 9.01 23.60
N GLY A 48 -2.61 7.95 22.80
CA GLY A 48 -3.67 7.56 21.88
C GLY A 48 -4.83 6.89 22.60
N LEU A 49 -4.52 6.04 23.59
CA LEU A 49 -5.54 5.49 24.48
C LEU A 49 -6.16 6.59 25.35
N GLN A 50 -5.35 7.53 25.84
CA GLN A 50 -5.84 8.65 26.64
C GLN A 50 -6.72 9.62 25.81
N ASP A 51 -6.39 9.83 24.54
CA ASP A 51 -7.18 10.60 23.58
C ASP A 51 -8.50 9.89 23.27
N LEU A 52 -8.47 8.56 23.08
CA LEU A 52 -9.67 7.73 22.92
C LEU A 52 -10.58 7.83 24.15
N GLU A 53 -10.03 7.78 25.36
CA GLU A 53 -10.77 7.99 26.61
C GLU A 53 -11.31 9.43 26.73
N ASN A 54 -10.49 10.43 26.38
CA ASN A 54 -10.85 11.84 26.46
C ASN A 54 -11.81 12.29 25.36
N SER A 55 -11.98 11.51 24.30
CA SER A 55 -12.90 11.78 23.19
C SER A 55 -14.36 11.72 23.61
N GLY A 56 -14.68 11.14 24.78
CA GLY A 56 -16.05 10.95 25.25
C GLY A 56 -16.91 10.02 24.38
N LEU A 57 -16.30 9.34 23.40
CA LEU A 57 -16.93 8.33 22.58
C LEU A 57 -16.96 6.99 23.32
N GLU A 58 -18.05 6.24 23.17
CA GLU A 58 -18.09 4.86 23.65
C GLU A 58 -17.09 4.03 22.84
N ASN A 59 -16.30 3.18 23.50
CA ASN A 59 -15.36 2.29 22.84
C ASN A 59 -15.88 0.85 22.85
N LYS A 60 -15.71 0.15 21.74
CA LYS A 60 -16.01 -1.27 21.57
C LYS A 60 -14.77 -2.05 21.16
N SER A 61 -14.70 -3.30 21.59
CA SER A 61 -13.63 -4.21 21.16
C SER A 61 -13.68 -4.46 19.65
N LEU A 62 -12.53 -4.68 19.02
CA LEU A 62 -12.47 -5.10 17.62
C LEU A 62 -13.13 -6.46 17.42
N TYR A 63 -12.85 -7.43 18.29
CA TYR A 63 -13.36 -8.80 18.22
C TYR A 63 -14.05 -9.24 19.52
N GLY A 64 -14.98 -10.18 19.43
CA GLY A 64 -15.69 -10.77 20.57
C GLY A 64 -17.21 -10.65 20.46
N GLU A 65 -17.94 -11.19 21.44
CA GLU A 65 -19.42 -11.21 21.42
C GLU A 65 -20.05 -9.81 21.30
N ASN A 66 -19.42 -8.84 21.97
CA ASN A 66 -19.80 -7.43 21.98
C ASN A 66 -18.91 -6.53 21.09
N GLY A 67 -17.99 -7.13 20.32
CA GLY A 67 -17.08 -6.41 19.45
C GLY A 67 -17.67 -6.07 18.08
N PHE A 68 -16.95 -5.27 17.30
CA PHE A 68 -17.33 -4.96 15.91
C PHE A 68 -17.33 -6.19 15.00
N CYS A 69 -16.37 -7.11 15.20
CA CYS A 69 -16.22 -8.33 14.44
C CYS A 69 -16.57 -9.55 15.30
N LYS A 70 -17.41 -10.44 14.74
CA LYS A 70 -17.78 -11.73 15.37
C LYS A 70 -17.14 -12.94 14.70
N GLU A 71 -16.53 -12.76 13.53
CA GLU A 71 -15.86 -13.84 12.78
C GLU A 71 -14.41 -13.45 12.50
N ALA A 72 -13.52 -13.90 13.39
CA ALA A 72 -12.08 -13.92 13.14
C ALA A 72 -11.65 -15.33 12.76
N PHE A 73 -10.93 -15.46 11.64
CA PHE A 73 -10.34 -16.72 11.22
C PHE A 73 -8.82 -16.64 11.25
N TYR A 74 -8.23 -17.59 11.98
CA TYR A 74 -6.81 -17.86 12.03
C TYR A 74 -6.58 -19.27 11.51
N SER A 75 -5.83 -19.40 10.42
CA SER A 75 -5.49 -20.73 9.93
C SER A 75 -4.44 -21.36 10.84
N PRO A 76 -4.66 -22.61 11.33
CA PRO A 76 -3.56 -23.38 11.90
C PRO A 76 -2.49 -23.65 10.83
N ARG A 77 -1.29 -24.06 11.24
CA ARG A 77 -0.28 -24.54 10.28
C ARG A 77 -0.83 -25.75 9.52
N PHE A 78 -0.63 -25.78 8.21
CA PHE A 78 -1.06 -26.86 7.34
C PHE A 78 -0.02 -27.13 6.24
N GLU A 79 -0.05 -28.34 5.68
CA GLU A 79 0.81 -28.70 4.56
C GLU A 79 0.35 -28.01 3.27
N LYS A 80 1.28 -27.32 2.60
CA LYS A 80 1.02 -26.57 1.37
C LYS A 80 1.46 -27.41 0.17
N VAL A 81 0.49 -28.05 -0.48
CA VAL A 81 0.72 -28.74 -1.76
C VAL A 81 0.45 -27.76 -2.89
N TYR A 82 1.50 -27.33 -3.59
CA TYR A 82 1.38 -26.40 -4.71
C TYR A 82 1.14 -27.12 -6.04
N VAL A 83 0.40 -26.46 -6.93
CA VAL A 83 0.18 -26.87 -8.32
C VAL A 83 0.49 -25.71 -9.26
N GLU A 84 0.67 -26.00 -10.54
CA GLU A 84 1.15 -25.01 -11.52
C GLU A 84 0.08 -24.04 -12.03
N ASN A 85 -1.20 -24.42 -11.96
CA ASN A 85 -2.28 -23.67 -12.63
C ASN A 85 -3.56 -23.51 -11.79
N TYR A 86 -4.40 -22.58 -12.23
CA TYR A 86 -5.69 -22.25 -11.62
C TYR A 86 -6.74 -23.37 -11.76
N GLU A 87 -6.60 -24.22 -12.79
CA GLU A 87 -7.54 -25.34 -13.03
C GLU A 87 -7.52 -26.32 -11.85
N HIS A 88 -6.32 -26.65 -11.35
CA HIS A 88 -6.15 -27.59 -10.25
C HIS A 88 -5.93 -26.92 -8.90
N GLY A 89 -5.70 -25.60 -8.87
CA GLY A 89 -5.34 -24.87 -7.67
C GLY A 89 -6.08 -23.56 -7.44
N VAL A 90 -5.98 -23.04 -6.23
CA VAL A 90 -6.48 -21.72 -5.83
C VAL A 90 -5.28 -20.79 -5.61
N PRO A 91 -5.27 -19.57 -6.17
CA PRO A 91 -4.27 -18.55 -5.89
C PRO A 91 -3.97 -18.42 -4.39
N PHE A 92 -2.70 -18.43 -4.01
CA PHE A 92 -2.28 -18.35 -2.62
C PHE A 92 -1.58 -17.02 -2.32
N LEU A 93 -2.05 -16.33 -1.29
CA LEU A 93 -1.53 -15.04 -0.85
C LEU A 93 -0.72 -15.18 0.44
N SER A 94 0.51 -14.67 0.43
CA SER A 94 1.32 -14.49 1.62
C SER A 94 0.93 -13.22 2.38
N SER A 95 1.49 -13.02 3.57
CA SER A 95 1.31 -11.79 4.35
C SER A 95 1.93 -10.54 3.71
N SER A 96 2.80 -10.67 2.69
CA SER A 96 3.31 -9.52 1.93
C SER A 96 2.33 -9.04 0.88
N GLU A 97 1.54 -9.95 0.30
CA GLU A 97 0.63 -9.62 -0.80
C GLU A 97 -0.59 -8.81 -0.34
N ILE A 98 -1.02 -8.95 0.92
CA ILE A 98 -2.22 -8.26 1.44
C ILE A 98 -2.09 -6.73 1.48
N ILE A 99 -0.87 -6.21 1.37
CA ILE A 99 -0.55 -4.78 1.31
C ILE A 99 0.20 -4.40 0.03
N SER A 100 0.29 -5.29 -0.96
CA SER A 100 1.00 -5.01 -2.22
C SER A 100 0.16 -4.09 -3.12
N LEU A 101 0.80 -3.11 -3.76
CA LEU A 101 0.17 -2.25 -4.77
C LEU A 101 -0.31 -3.05 -5.99
N ARG A 102 0.40 -4.14 -6.31
CA ARG A 102 0.06 -5.09 -7.38
C ARG A 102 0.32 -6.51 -6.84
N PRO A 103 -0.69 -7.17 -6.26
CA PRO A 103 -0.49 -8.49 -5.66
C PRO A 103 -0.25 -9.55 -6.73
N GLU A 104 0.86 -10.26 -6.65
CA GLU A 104 1.22 -11.31 -7.61
C GLU A 104 0.79 -12.70 -7.12
N THR A 105 0.18 -13.49 -7.99
CA THR A 105 -0.16 -14.88 -7.69
C THR A 105 0.94 -15.80 -8.21
N ILE A 106 1.94 -16.06 -7.37
CA ILE A 106 3.09 -16.90 -7.73
C ILE A 106 2.78 -18.39 -7.51
N ARG A 107 1.88 -18.71 -6.57
CA ARG A 107 1.63 -20.09 -6.13
C ARG A 107 0.14 -20.39 -6.08
N TYR A 108 -0.21 -21.63 -6.41
CA TYR A 108 -1.58 -22.13 -6.33
C TYR A 108 -1.64 -23.30 -5.35
N LEU A 109 -2.52 -23.24 -4.34
CA LEU A 109 -2.79 -24.37 -3.45
C LEU A 109 -3.68 -25.40 -4.13
N SER A 110 -3.30 -26.68 -4.07
CA SER A 110 -4.05 -27.79 -4.65
C SER A 110 -5.48 -27.87 -4.11
N ARG A 111 -6.47 -27.80 -5.00
CA ARG A 111 -7.89 -27.98 -4.63
C ARG A 111 -8.17 -29.33 -3.99
N LYS A 112 -7.46 -30.37 -4.44
CA LYS A 112 -7.65 -31.76 -4.00
C LYS A 112 -6.94 -32.07 -2.68
N ASN A 113 -5.73 -31.52 -2.50
CA ASN A 113 -4.85 -31.90 -1.40
C ASN A 113 -4.82 -30.87 -0.25
N THR A 114 -5.53 -29.76 -0.36
CA THR A 114 -5.66 -28.78 0.74
C THR A 114 -6.92 -29.01 1.55
N SER A 115 -6.75 -29.59 2.74
CA SER A 115 -7.80 -29.75 3.74
C SER A 115 -8.39 -28.40 4.15
N ASN A 116 -9.71 -28.34 4.33
CA ASN A 116 -10.43 -27.12 4.74
C ASN A 116 -10.19 -25.89 3.84
N LEU A 117 -9.83 -26.06 2.57
CA LEU A 117 -9.55 -24.97 1.63
C LEU A 117 -10.61 -23.86 1.64
N LYS A 118 -11.90 -24.22 1.73
CA LYS A 118 -13.01 -23.25 1.80
C LYS A 118 -12.86 -22.25 2.95
N LYS A 119 -12.28 -22.66 4.09
CA LYS A 119 -12.03 -21.77 5.23
C LYS A 119 -10.89 -20.78 4.97
N LEU A 120 -9.96 -21.09 4.07
CA LEU A 120 -8.84 -20.22 3.69
C LEU A 120 -9.24 -19.12 2.70
N LEU A 121 -10.40 -19.26 2.05
CA LEU A 121 -10.83 -18.32 1.01
C LEU A 121 -11.23 -16.98 1.63
N ILE A 122 -10.73 -15.90 1.04
CA ILE A 122 -11.10 -14.52 1.41
C ILE A 122 -12.21 -14.00 0.51
N GLN A 123 -13.02 -13.11 1.06
CA GLN A 123 -14.17 -12.48 0.42
C GLN A 123 -13.96 -10.97 0.34
N LYS A 124 -14.61 -10.33 -0.64
CA LYS A 124 -14.59 -8.87 -0.76
C LYS A 124 -15.04 -8.27 0.59
N TRP A 125 -14.29 -7.29 1.07
CA TRP A 125 -14.43 -6.59 2.34
C TRP A 125 -14.01 -7.36 3.60
N ASP A 126 -13.38 -8.53 3.47
CA ASP A 126 -12.62 -9.07 4.60
C ASP A 126 -11.47 -8.09 4.95
N VAL A 127 -11.20 -7.90 6.24
CA VAL A 127 -10.04 -7.14 6.73
C VAL A 127 -8.96 -8.14 7.12
N LEU A 128 -7.76 -7.94 6.58
CA LEU A 128 -6.62 -8.83 6.77
C LEU A 128 -5.57 -8.17 7.64
N ILE A 129 -5.06 -8.89 8.65
CA ILE A 129 -3.98 -8.42 9.51
C ILE A 129 -2.82 -9.40 9.43
N SER A 130 -1.61 -8.94 9.09
CA SER A 130 -0.43 -9.81 9.10
C SER A 130 -0.10 -10.22 10.53
N ARG A 131 -0.03 -11.53 10.76
CA ARG A 131 0.27 -12.13 12.05
C ARG A 131 1.76 -12.25 12.29
N SER A 132 2.53 -12.64 11.27
CA SER A 132 3.96 -12.96 11.38
C SER A 132 4.77 -12.28 10.26
N GLY A 133 6.10 -12.26 10.40
CA GLY A 133 6.99 -11.50 9.53
C GLY A 133 6.99 -10.02 9.91
N THR A 134 6.55 -9.13 9.03
CA THR A 134 6.20 -7.75 9.42
C THR A 134 4.77 -7.78 9.95
N ALA A 135 4.59 -8.07 11.24
CA ALA A 135 3.27 -8.17 11.87
C ALA A 135 2.57 -6.80 11.97
N GLY A 136 1.23 -6.80 12.04
CA GLY A 136 0.40 -5.60 12.19
C GLY A 136 0.09 -4.83 10.90
N ASN A 137 0.47 -5.33 9.73
CA ASN A 137 0.04 -4.76 8.45
C ASN A 137 -1.44 -5.05 8.22
N VAL A 138 -2.20 -4.04 7.78
CA VAL A 138 -3.65 -4.14 7.58
C VAL A 138 -3.99 -3.98 6.11
N GLY A 139 -4.70 -4.94 5.53
CA GLY A 139 -5.23 -4.91 4.17
C GLY A 139 -6.75 -4.99 4.15
N LEU A 140 -7.40 -4.26 3.23
CA LEU A 140 -8.83 -4.41 2.94
C LEU A 140 -8.98 -5.17 1.63
N VAL A 141 -9.70 -6.29 1.65
CA VAL A 141 -9.89 -7.15 0.48
C VAL A 141 -10.84 -6.49 -0.50
N ALA A 142 -10.33 -6.09 -1.66
CA ALA A 142 -11.15 -5.69 -2.80
C ALA A 142 -11.42 -6.89 -3.74
N GLY A 143 -12.11 -6.64 -4.85
CA GLY A 143 -12.49 -7.65 -5.85
C GLY A 143 -11.33 -8.49 -6.39
N ASN A 144 -10.15 -7.90 -6.66
CA ASN A 144 -9.01 -8.66 -7.21
C ASN A 144 -8.43 -9.69 -6.24
N PHE A 145 -8.76 -9.60 -4.95
CA PHE A 145 -8.30 -10.53 -3.92
C PHE A 145 -9.34 -11.62 -3.61
N ALA A 146 -10.62 -11.39 -3.92
CA ALA A 146 -11.70 -12.30 -3.56
C ALA A 146 -11.53 -13.70 -4.19
N GLY A 147 -11.78 -14.74 -3.40
CA GLY A 147 -11.67 -16.14 -3.84
C GLY A 147 -10.24 -16.71 -3.82
N LYS A 148 -9.24 -15.92 -3.42
CA LYS A 148 -7.87 -16.40 -3.19
C LYS A 148 -7.76 -17.03 -1.78
N ALA A 149 -6.80 -17.93 -1.61
CA ALA A 149 -6.52 -18.59 -0.33
C ALA A 149 -5.44 -17.83 0.45
N LEU A 150 -5.64 -17.70 1.76
CA LEU A 150 -4.76 -16.95 2.65
C LEU A 150 -3.73 -17.83 3.37
N SER A 151 -2.52 -17.30 3.58
CA SER A 151 -1.48 -17.93 4.43
C SER A 151 -1.87 -17.94 5.91
N GLU A 152 -1.33 -18.90 6.66
CA GLU A 152 -1.41 -18.97 8.14
C GLU A 152 -0.73 -17.80 8.86
N ASP A 153 0.01 -16.98 8.11
CA ASP A 153 0.69 -15.78 8.59
C ASP A 153 -0.22 -14.55 8.58
N THR A 154 -1.52 -14.73 8.32
CA THR A 154 -2.50 -13.65 8.25
C THR A 154 -3.78 -14.02 9.00
N ILE A 155 -4.41 -13.00 9.55
CA ILE A 155 -5.66 -13.02 10.29
C ILE A 155 -6.72 -12.46 9.37
N ARG A 156 -7.87 -13.12 9.29
CA ARG A 156 -9.02 -12.62 8.53
C ARG A 156 -10.13 -12.23 9.49
N LEU A 157 -10.59 -10.99 9.39
CA LEU A 157 -11.79 -10.49 10.06
C LEU A 157 -12.89 -10.33 9.02
N ARG A 158 -14.05 -10.95 9.27
CA ARG A 158 -15.20 -10.87 8.39
C ARG A 158 -16.30 -10.02 9.01
N PHE A 159 -16.78 -9.07 8.22
CA PHE A 159 -17.85 -8.15 8.57
C PHE A 159 -19.08 -8.42 7.71
N ASN A 160 -20.26 -8.10 8.24
CA ASN A 160 -21.52 -8.25 7.51
C ASN A 160 -21.79 -7.08 6.55
N ASP A 161 -21.09 -5.96 6.74
CA ASP A 161 -21.24 -4.75 5.95
C ASP A 161 -19.88 -4.16 5.56
N ALA A 162 -19.81 -3.68 4.32
CA ALA A 162 -18.58 -3.16 3.72
C ALA A 162 -18.10 -1.88 4.41
N ASP A 163 -19.03 -0.99 4.76
CA ASP A 163 -18.72 0.29 5.37
C ASP A 163 -18.08 0.10 6.76
N THR A 164 -18.55 -0.84 7.58
CA THR A 164 -17.88 -1.17 8.85
C THR A 164 -16.51 -1.79 8.61
N ALA A 165 -16.34 -2.68 7.63
CA ALA A 165 -15.00 -3.20 7.28
C ALA A 165 -14.03 -2.09 6.87
N GLY A 166 -14.50 -1.13 6.07
CA GLY A 166 -13.75 0.06 5.69
C GLY A 166 -13.41 0.94 6.90
N TYR A 167 -14.36 1.19 7.78
CA TYR A 167 -14.16 1.97 9.01
C TYR A 167 -13.10 1.32 9.91
N ILE A 168 -13.22 0.01 10.13
CA ILE A 168 -12.26 -0.75 10.93
C ILE A 168 -10.87 -0.71 10.27
N THR A 169 -10.79 -0.82 8.94
CA THR A 169 -9.52 -0.66 8.22
C THR A 169 -8.91 0.72 8.47
N ALA A 170 -9.71 1.79 8.40
CA ALA A 170 -9.26 3.15 8.68
C ALA A 170 -8.71 3.27 10.10
N PHE A 171 -9.44 2.76 11.09
CA PHE A 171 -9.02 2.80 12.48
C PHE A 171 -7.72 2.03 12.72
N LEU A 172 -7.63 0.80 12.23
CA LEU A 172 -6.44 -0.03 12.42
C LEU A 172 -5.18 0.52 11.71
N ARG A 173 -5.37 1.39 10.71
CA ARG A 173 -4.26 2.08 10.03
C ARG A 173 -3.91 3.45 10.62
N CYS A 174 -4.82 4.09 11.35
CA CYS A 174 -4.59 5.41 11.93
C CYS A 174 -3.63 5.38 13.13
N ARG A 175 -3.26 6.57 13.63
CA ARG A 175 -2.35 6.74 14.76
C ARG A 175 -2.84 6.14 16.08
N TYR A 176 -4.14 5.83 16.19
CA TYR A 176 -4.75 5.26 17.37
C TYR A 176 -4.85 3.73 17.34
N GLY A 177 -5.21 3.14 16.20
CA GLY A 177 -5.37 1.68 16.09
C GLY A 177 -4.07 0.93 15.81
N ARG A 178 -3.14 1.53 15.04
CA ARG A 178 -1.87 0.88 14.68
C ARG A 178 -1.02 0.53 15.91
N PRO A 179 -0.79 1.44 16.88
CA PRO A 179 -0.03 1.10 18.07
C PRO A 179 -0.66 -0.03 18.89
N GLN A 180 -2.00 -0.09 18.97
CA GLN A 180 -2.70 -1.16 19.68
C GLN A 180 -2.39 -2.54 19.06
N LEU A 181 -2.35 -2.65 17.73
CA LEU A 181 -1.96 -3.90 17.05
C LEU A 181 -0.48 -4.27 17.27
N LEU A 182 0.41 -3.28 17.32
CA LEU A 182 1.85 -3.50 17.47
C LEU A 182 2.25 -3.83 18.92
N GLN A 183 1.52 -3.29 19.89
CA GLN A 183 1.65 -3.64 21.31
C GLN A 183 1.32 -5.12 21.55
N SER A 184 0.35 -5.67 20.83
CA SER A 184 -0.06 -7.08 20.89
C SER A 184 0.94 -8.09 20.33
N ILE A 185 2.15 -7.67 19.95
CA ILE A 185 3.17 -8.53 19.36
C ILE A 185 4.03 -9.19 20.45
N TYR A 186 3.95 -10.52 20.61
CA TYR A 186 4.81 -11.30 21.49
C TYR A 186 6.06 -11.87 20.79
N GLY A 187 7.17 -11.99 21.52
CA GLY A 187 8.30 -12.88 21.21
C GLY A 187 9.63 -12.18 20.95
N SER A 188 10.72 -12.65 21.57
CA SER A 188 12.09 -12.13 21.34
C SER A 188 12.70 -12.50 19.99
N VAL A 189 12.05 -13.40 19.23
CA VAL A 189 12.53 -13.90 17.92
C VAL A 189 11.42 -14.06 16.87
N VAL A 190 10.14 -14.30 17.25
CA VAL A 190 9.01 -14.39 16.30
C VAL A 190 7.78 -13.66 16.84
N ASN A 191 7.62 -12.44 16.37
CA ASN A 191 6.50 -11.53 16.60
C ASN A 191 5.17 -12.11 16.08
N GLN A 192 4.23 -12.46 16.96
CA GLN A 192 2.86 -12.90 16.58
C GLN A 192 1.75 -12.14 17.32
N ILE A 193 0.64 -11.87 16.62
CA ILE A 193 -0.62 -11.37 17.19
C ILE A 193 -1.55 -12.57 17.42
N GLU A 194 -2.01 -12.76 18.66
CA GLU A 194 -2.97 -13.81 19.03
C GLU A 194 -4.43 -13.29 18.95
N PRO A 195 -5.43 -14.16 18.71
CA PRO A 195 -6.84 -13.77 18.59
C PRO A 195 -7.38 -13.03 19.82
N THR A 196 -6.96 -13.42 21.02
CA THR A 196 -7.38 -12.80 22.30
C THR A 196 -6.96 -11.34 22.40
N HIS A 197 -5.89 -10.94 21.73
CA HIS A 197 -5.49 -9.53 21.69
C HIS A 197 -6.45 -8.66 20.90
N LEU A 198 -7.12 -9.23 19.90
CA LEU A 198 -8.12 -8.48 19.13
C LEU A 198 -9.35 -8.13 19.99
N GLU A 199 -9.57 -8.81 21.11
CA GLU A 199 -10.61 -8.46 22.08
C GLU A 199 -10.24 -7.20 22.89
N GLN A 200 -8.94 -6.88 22.97
CA GLN A 200 -8.42 -5.75 23.74
C GLN A 200 -8.26 -4.47 22.89
N VAL A 201 -8.32 -4.57 21.56
CA VAL A 201 -8.25 -3.41 20.68
C VAL A 201 -9.54 -2.60 20.83
N LEU A 202 -9.42 -1.38 21.37
CA LEU A 202 -10.52 -0.46 21.61
C LEU A 202 -10.72 0.46 20.41
N ILE A 203 -11.95 0.45 19.89
CA ILE A 203 -12.36 1.21 18.71
C ILE A 203 -13.55 2.08 19.08
N PRO A 204 -13.54 3.40 18.78
CA PRO A 204 -14.68 4.26 19.00
C PRO A 204 -15.93 3.78 18.25
N ASP A 205 -17.07 3.77 18.92
CA ASP A 205 -18.37 3.56 18.29
C ASP A 205 -18.93 4.89 17.80
N LEU A 206 -18.52 5.27 16.60
CA LEU A 206 -19.02 6.47 15.95
C LEU A 206 -20.50 6.33 15.57
N PRO A 207 -21.25 7.45 15.53
CA PRO A 207 -22.59 7.47 14.95
C PRO A 207 -22.58 6.86 13.54
N PRO A 208 -23.62 6.09 13.14
CA PRO A 208 -23.64 5.37 11.87
C PRO A 208 -23.30 6.21 10.65
N ILE A 209 -23.74 7.47 10.61
CA ILE A 209 -23.44 8.38 9.49
C ILE A 209 -21.95 8.62 9.30
N ARG A 210 -21.19 8.82 10.39
CA ARG A 210 -19.74 9.03 10.37
C ARG A 210 -19.00 7.74 10.03
N ARG A 211 -19.44 6.61 10.61
CA ARG A 211 -18.87 5.30 10.31
C ARG A 211 -19.02 4.94 8.83
N ILE A 212 -20.21 5.18 8.25
CA ILE A 212 -20.49 4.94 6.84
C ILE A 212 -19.66 5.85 5.94
N GLU A 213 -19.57 7.14 6.28
CA GLU A 213 -18.75 8.11 5.53
C GLU A 213 -17.28 7.67 5.43
N ILE A 214 -16.65 7.36 6.56
CA ILE A 214 -15.26 6.91 6.64
C ILE A 214 -15.08 5.55 5.94
N GLY A 215 -16.00 4.62 6.20
CA GLY A 215 -15.98 3.28 5.63
C GLY A 215 -16.04 3.27 4.11
N ARG A 216 -16.93 4.08 3.55
CA ARG A 216 -17.14 4.18 2.10
C ARG A 216 -15.91 4.71 1.38
N LEU A 217 -15.21 5.69 1.96
CA LEU A 217 -13.95 6.20 1.39
C LEU A 217 -12.89 5.09 1.27
N MET A 218 -12.74 4.25 2.31
CA MET A 218 -11.84 3.09 2.28
C MET A 218 -12.26 2.05 1.24
N CYS A 219 -13.55 1.74 1.13
CA CYS A 219 -14.07 0.83 0.10
C CYS A 219 -13.81 1.35 -1.32
N GLN A 220 -14.09 2.64 -1.57
CA GLN A 220 -13.81 3.30 -2.85
C GLN A 220 -12.33 3.25 -3.19
N ALA A 221 -11.45 3.47 -2.20
CA ALA A 221 -10.00 3.33 -2.41
C ALA A 221 -9.60 1.91 -2.82
N GLY A 222 -10.24 0.88 -2.24
CA GLY A 222 -10.05 -0.51 -2.65
C GLY A 222 -10.43 -0.75 -4.12
N GLU A 223 -11.58 -0.22 -4.55
CA GLU A 223 -12.08 -0.37 -5.92
C GLU A 223 -11.22 0.38 -6.95
N LEU A 224 -10.75 1.58 -6.62
CA LEU A 224 -9.80 2.32 -7.45
C LEU A 224 -8.49 1.56 -7.67
N ARG A 225 -8.00 0.84 -6.65
CA ARG A 225 -6.81 -0.02 -6.79
C ARG A 225 -7.04 -1.25 -7.64
N ASP A 226 -8.22 -1.85 -7.54
CA ASP A 226 -8.58 -2.97 -8.41
C ASP A 226 -8.60 -2.56 -9.87
N GLU A 227 -9.24 -1.42 -10.16
CA GLU A 227 -9.30 -0.86 -11.50
C GLU A 227 -7.92 -0.47 -12.02
N ALA A 228 -7.07 0.13 -11.17
CA ALA A 228 -5.68 0.40 -11.53
C ALA A 228 -4.95 -0.88 -11.95
N ASN A 229 -5.06 -1.97 -11.16
CA ASN A 229 -4.43 -3.24 -11.49
C ASN A 229 -5.00 -3.87 -12.76
N ARG A 230 -6.31 -3.76 -13.01
CA ARG A 230 -6.94 -4.20 -14.26
C ARG A 230 -6.37 -3.47 -15.48
N LEU A 231 -6.18 -2.16 -15.39
CA LEU A 231 -5.57 -1.36 -16.46
C LEU A 231 -4.12 -1.74 -16.72
N LEU A 232 -3.36 -2.11 -15.67
CA LEU A 232 -1.98 -2.58 -15.84
C LEU A 232 -1.91 -3.98 -16.48
N ASP A 233 -2.85 -4.88 -16.18
CA ASP A 233 -2.97 -6.18 -16.84
C ASP A 233 -3.38 -6.01 -18.32
N GLU A 234 -4.24 -5.03 -18.60
CA GLU A 234 -4.65 -4.66 -19.96
C GLU A 234 -3.50 -4.05 -20.77
N ALA A 235 -2.69 -3.17 -20.15
CA ALA A 235 -1.51 -2.61 -20.79
C ALA A 235 -0.48 -3.70 -21.15
N ASP A 236 -0.24 -4.66 -20.26
CA ASP A 236 0.63 -5.82 -20.54
C ASP A 236 0.09 -6.65 -21.71
N ARG A 237 -1.21 -6.97 -21.70
CA ARG A 237 -1.84 -7.71 -22.80
C ARG A 237 -1.70 -6.98 -24.15
N LEU A 238 -1.97 -5.68 -24.17
CA LEU A 238 -1.85 -4.86 -25.38
C LEU A 238 -0.41 -4.74 -25.86
N LEU A 239 0.56 -4.66 -24.96
CA LEU A 239 1.98 -4.69 -25.31
C LEU A 239 2.32 -5.96 -26.10
N HIS A 240 1.91 -7.12 -25.59
CA HIS A 240 2.12 -8.40 -26.28
C HIS A 240 1.39 -8.46 -27.63
N GLU A 241 0.14 -8.02 -27.68
CA GLU A 241 -0.66 -8.02 -28.91
C GLU A 241 -0.07 -7.10 -30.00
N ARG A 242 0.24 -5.85 -29.66
CA ARG A 242 0.69 -4.84 -30.62
C ARG A 242 2.09 -5.06 -31.14
N LEU A 243 2.95 -5.67 -30.32
CA LEU A 243 4.30 -6.05 -30.74
C LEU A 243 4.36 -7.48 -31.30
N ASN A 244 3.22 -8.20 -31.33
CA ASN A 244 3.15 -9.61 -31.72
C ASN A 244 4.16 -10.48 -30.95
N LEU A 245 4.29 -10.22 -29.65
CA LEU A 245 5.18 -10.92 -28.75
C LEU A 245 4.43 -12.05 -28.04
N PRO A 246 4.81 -13.33 -28.23
CA PRO A 246 4.27 -14.40 -27.40
C PRO A 246 4.76 -14.23 -25.97
N TYR A 247 3.92 -14.56 -24.99
CA TYR A 247 4.36 -14.66 -23.60
C TYR A 247 5.50 -15.67 -23.47
N LEU A 248 6.60 -15.32 -22.79
CA LEU A 248 7.80 -16.14 -22.67
C LEU A 248 7.51 -17.51 -22.06
N LYS A 249 6.57 -17.61 -21.12
CA LYS A 249 6.11 -18.90 -20.56
C LYS A 249 5.59 -19.89 -21.60
N SER A 250 5.17 -19.41 -22.78
CA SER A 250 4.64 -20.26 -23.87
C SER A 250 5.71 -20.74 -24.85
N ILE A 251 6.87 -20.08 -24.91
CA ILE A 251 7.93 -20.37 -25.89
C ILE A 251 9.26 -20.78 -25.24
N ALA A 252 9.49 -20.40 -23.99
CA ALA A 252 10.68 -20.77 -23.25
C ALA A 252 10.44 -22.08 -22.48
N PRO A 253 11.50 -22.88 -22.26
CA PRO A 253 11.36 -24.11 -21.47
C PRO A 253 10.82 -23.80 -20.08
N SER A 254 9.84 -24.57 -19.60
CA SER A 254 9.47 -24.62 -18.19
C SER A 254 10.70 -25.09 -17.42
N CYS A 255 11.46 -24.14 -16.87
CA CYS A 255 12.66 -24.48 -16.12
C CYS A 255 12.18 -25.04 -14.77
N SER A 256 12.20 -26.36 -14.66
CA SER A 256 12.41 -27.01 -13.37
C SER A 256 13.73 -26.50 -12.76
N ALA A 257 14.00 -26.80 -11.49
CA ALA A 257 15.05 -26.19 -10.66
C ALA A 257 16.50 -26.17 -11.23
N SER A 258 16.76 -26.74 -12.42
CA SER A 258 18.00 -26.63 -13.18
C SER A 258 17.71 -26.41 -14.67
N ALA A 259 18.31 -25.37 -15.26
CA ALA A 259 18.24 -25.06 -16.69
C ALA A 259 19.61 -25.26 -17.35
N ILE A 260 19.64 -25.85 -18.55
CA ILE A 260 20.86 -26.02 -19.34
C ILE A 260 20.75 -25.15 -20.60
N ALA A 261 21.70 -24.23 -20.77
CA ALA A 261 21.86 -23.46 -22.00
C ALA A 261 23.14 -23.91 -22.74
N LYS A 262 23.05 -23.97 -24.07
CA LYS A 262 24.21 -24.18 -24.95
C LYS A 262 24.42 -22.92 -25.75
N ILE A 263 25.58 -22.29 -25.56
CA ILE A 263 25.95 -21.03 -26.21
C ILE A 263 27.21 -21.24 -27.06
N LYS A 264 27.28 -20.57 -28.21
CA LYS A 264 28.52 -20.54 -28.99
C LYS A 264 29.52 -19.62 -28.30
N ALA A 265 30.82 -19.91 -28.43
CA ALA A 265 31.87 -19.04 -27.90
C ALA A 265 31.77 -17.59 -28.42
N SER A 266 31.32 -17.42 -29.66
CA SER A 266 31.08 -16.10 -30.27
C SER A 266 29.91 -15.31 -29.65
N GLN A 267 29.04 -15.97 -28.88
CA GLN A 267 27.86 -15.38 -28.23
C GLN A 267 28.07 -15.17 -26.72
N LEU A 268 29.28 -15.44 -26.21
CA LEU A 268 29.59 -15.29 -24.79
C LEU A 268 29.46 -13.85 -24.30
N MET A 269 29.70 -12.86 -25.17
CA MET A 269 29.69 -11.43 -24.81
C MET A 269 30.61 -11.11 -23.60
N GLY A 270 31.65 -11.91 -23.39
CA GLY A 270 32.54 -11.80 -22.24
C GLY A 270 31.95 -12.26 -20.89
N ARG A 271 30.73 -12.80 -20.89
CA ARG A 271 30.00 -13.27 -19.70
C ARG A 271 30.03 -14.80 -19.62
N LEU A 272 30.39 -15.33 -18.46
CA LEU A 272 30.47 -16.78 -18.20
C LEU A 272 29.39 -17.27 -17.22
N GLU A 273 28.62 -16.35 -16.65
CA GLU A 273 27.60 -16.63 -15.65
C GLU A 273 26.40 -17.33 -16.31
N GLY A 274 25.97 -18.46 -15.72
CA GLY A 274 24.82 -19.21 -16.23
C GLY A 274 23.50 -18.41 -16.19
N SER A 275 23.38 -17.47 -15.25
CA SER A 275 22.22 -16.56 -15.15
C SER A 275 22.12 -15.61 -16.35
N PHE A 276 23.25 -15.14 -16.89
CA PHE A 276 23.27 -14.30 -18.09
C PHE A 276 22.83 -15.08 -19.33
N HIS A 277 23.18 -16.37 -19.39
CA HIS A 277 22.84 -17.25 -20.52
C HIS A 277 21.55 -18.05 -20.28
N ASN A 278 20.63 -17.50 -19.48
CA ASN A 278 19.35 -18.16 -19.19
C ASN A 278 18.56 -18.42 -20.49
N PRO A 279 18.04 -19.65 -20.73
CA PRO A 279 17.25 -19.97 -21.93
C PRO A 279 16.04 -19.05 -22.17
N VAL A 280 15.40 -18.56 -21.11
CA VAL A 280 14.28 -17.60 -21.19
C VAL A 280 14.76 -16.28 -21.78
N ALA A 281 15.89 -15.75 -21.31
CA ALA A 281 16.44 -14.50 -21.81
C ALA A 281 16.99 -14.63 -23.25
N ILE A 282 17.52 -15.80 -23.61
CA ILE A 282 17.92 -16.11 -25.00
C ILE A 282 16.69 -16.16 -25.91
N ALA A 283 15.59 -16.77 -25.47
CA ALA A 283 14.33 -16.80 -26.21
C ALA A 283 13.76 -15.38 -26.40
N ALA A 284 13.81 -14.56 -25.35
CA ALA A 284 13.40 -13.16 -25.41
C ALA A 284 14.20 -12.36 -26.46
N GLU A 285 15.53 -12.45 -26.44
CA GLU A 285 16.37 -11.78 -27.45
C GLU A 285 16.10 -12.25 -28.87
N LYS A 286 15.83 -13.56 -29.06
CA LYS A 286 15.48 -14.08 -30.37
C LYS A 286 14.17 -13.48 -30.89
N GLN A 287 13.15 -13.39 -30.06
CA GLN A 287 11.88 -12.75 -30.44
C GLN A 287 12.07 -11.26 -30.74
N LEU A 288 12.88 -10.55 -29.94
CA LEU A 288 13.22 -9.15 -30.20
C LEU A 288 13.91 -8.95 -31.56
N ALA A 289 14.81 -9.85 -31.94
CA ALA A 289 15.50 -9.78 -33.23
C ALA A 289 14.58 -10.06 -34.44
N GLU A 290 13.42 -10.68 -34.23
CA GLU A 290 12.42 -10.98 -35.25
C GLU A 290 11.34 -9.89 -35.35
N LEU A 291 11.35 -8.88 -34.47
CA LEU A 291 10.39 -7.78 -34.51
C LEU A 291 10.57 -6.91 -35.76
N SER A 292 9.44 -6.42 -36.28
CA SER A 292 9.40 -5.48 -37.39
C SER A 292 9.67 -4.03 -36.98
N VAL A 293 9.72 -3.75 -35.68
CA VAL A 293 9.98 -2.43 -35.10
C VAL A 293 11.43 -2.31 -34.68
N GLU A 294 11.95 -1.07 -34.66
CA GLU A 294 13.28 -0.80 -34.13
C GLU A 294 13.36 -1.25 -32.66
N VAL A 295 14.45 -1.92 -32.30
CA VAL A 295 14.78 -2.22 -30.89
C VAL A 295 16.01 -1.41 -30.54
N THR A 296 15.86 -0.50 -29.58
CA THR A 296 16.95 0.29 -29.01
C THR A 296 17.19 -0.14 -27.55
N THR A 297 17.82 0.69 -26.73
CA THR A 297 18.04 0.43 -25.30
C THR A 297 17.35 1.47 -24.42
N VAL A 298 17.14 1.13 -23.15
CA VAL A 298 16.55 2.04 -22.14
C VAL A 298 17.34 3.35 -22.06
N GLY A 299 18.65 3.31 -22.16
CA GLY A 299 19.52 4.48 -22.11
C GLY A 299 19.56 5.34 -23.38
N ASP A 300 18.84 4.98 -24.44
CA ASP A 300 18.72 5.82 -25.63
C ASP A 300 18.01 7.14 -25.27
N SER A 301 18.56 8.27 -25.72
CA SER A 301 18.02 9.62 -25.47
C SER A 301 16.57 9.82 -25.94
N ARG A 302 16.10 9.00 -26.89
CA ARG A 302 14.70 8.99 -27.35
C ARG A 302 13.78 8.32 -26.35
N VAL A 303 14.29 7.42 -25.51
CA VAL A 303 13.54 6.68 -24.50
C VAL A 303 13.63 7.38 -23.14
N THR A 304 14.86 7.67 -22.68
CA THR A 304 15.08 8.25 -21.37
C THR A 304 15.88 9.55 -21.46
N LYS A 305 15.50 10.52 -20.63
CA LYS A 305 16.34 11.68 -20.36
C LYS A 305 17.51 11.30 -19.46
N GLU A 306 17.25 10.40 -18.50
CA GLU A 306 18.25 9.99 -17.51
C GLU A 306 17.93 8.60 -16.92
N VAL A 307 18.98 7.80 -16.73
CA VAL A 307 18.97 6.61 -15.85
C VAL A 307 19.87 6.92 -14.65
N ARG A 308 19.23 7.22 -13.52
CA ARG A 308 19.84 7.80 -12.33
C ARG A 308 20.01 6.77 -11.22
N ALA A 309 21.25 6.43 -10.92
CA ALA A 309 21.61 5.71 -9.70
C ALA A 309 21.92 6.71 -8.57
N ILE A 310 21.61 6.35 -7.33
CA ILE A 310 21.97 7.14 -6.17
C ILE A 310 23.38 6.78 -5.72
N THR A 311 24.26 7.77 -5.66
CA THR A 311 25.71 7.62 -5.46
C THR A 311 26.23 8.33 -4.22
N LYS A 312 25.60 9.45 -3.81
CA LYS A 312 26.11 10.32 -2.73
C LYS A 312 25.45 10.11 -1.36
N PHE A 313 24.38 9.33 -1.29
CA PHE A 313 23.53 9.20 -0.11
C PHE A 313 24.04 8.20 0.96
N ARG A 314 25.26 8.43 1.48
CA ARG A 314 25.92 7.51 2.42
C ARG A 314 25.64 7.81 3.90
N GLN A 315 25.63 9.08 4.32
CA GLN A 315 25.26 9.45 5.69
C GLN A 315 23.77 9.81 5.74
N ARG A 316 23.04 9.31 6.74
CA ARG A 316 21.59 9.51 6.87
C ARG A 316 21.28 10.03 8.26
N VAL A 317 20.66 11.20 8.33
CA VAL A 317 20.20 11.80 9.58
C VAL A 317 18.70 11.56 9.70
N TYR A 318 18.33 10.64 10.58
CA TYR A 318 16.95 10.27 10.80
C TYR A 318 16.29 11.14 11.88
N VAL A 319 15.04 11.50 11.64
CA VAL A 319 14.16 12.23 12.57
C VAL A 319 12.82 11.51 12.65
N GLU A 320 12.01 11.84 13.66
CA GLU A 320 10.68 11.27 13.81
C GLU A 320 9.69 11.82 12.77
N LYS A 321 9.78 13.12 12.46
CA LYS A 321 8.96 13.80 11.45
C LYS A 321 9.88 14.50 10.47
N GLY A 322 9.86 14.08 9.21
CA GLY A 322 10.77 14.56 8.18
C GLY A 322 10.32 14.12 6.79
N ILE A 323 11.27 13.96 5.87
CA ILE A 323 10.99 13.49 4.50
C ILE A 323 10.96 11.96 4.50
N PRO A 324 9.88 11.30 4.07
CA PRO A 324 9.81 9.84 4.06
C PRO A 324 10.92 9.21 3.21
N LEU A 325 11.54 8.14 3.72
CA LEU A 325 12.52 7.31 3.00
C LEU A 325 11.99 5.89 2.83
N LEU A 326 11.65 5.53 1.58
CA LEU A 326 11.22 4.21 1.17
C LEU A 326 12.42 3.29 0.90
N ASN A 327 12.43 2.10 1.51
CA ASN A 327 13.31 1.03 1.06
C ASN A 327 12.71 0.25 -0.14
N SER A 328 13.48 -0.69 -0.71
CA SER A 328 13.05 -1.49 -1.87
C SER A 328 11.77 -2.30 -1.66
N LYS A 329 11.40 -2.64 -0.42
CA LYS A 329 10.13 -3.34 -0.13
C LYS A 329 8.97 -2.35 -0.08
N GLN A 330 9.15 -1.25 0.64
CA GLN A 330 8.13 -0.22 0.89
C GLN A 330 7.68 0.50 -0.38
N LEU A 331 8.54 0.61 -1.40
CA LEU A 331 8.19 1.14 -2.73
C LEU A 331 6.94 0.50 -3.36
N PHE A 332 6.63 -0.75 -2.99
CA PHE A 332 5.56 -1.54 -3.58
C PHE A 332 4.38 -1.76 -2.64
N GLN A 333 4.34 -1.06 -1.49
CA GLN A 333 3.31 -1.23 -0.47
C GLN A 333 2.25 -0.14 -0.57
N ILE A 334 0.99 -0.53 -0.36
CA ILE A 334 -0.16 0.38 -0.27
C ILE A 334 0.03 1.34 0.90
N ASP A 335 0.47 0.82 2.05
CA ASP A 335 0.63 1.55 3.31
C ASP A 335 1.93 1.07 3.96
N PRO A 336 3.07 1.73 3.66
CA PRO A 336 4.36 1.31 4.15
C PRO A 336 4.49 1.57 5.66
N ILE A 337 4.77 0.51 6.43
CA ILE A 337 4.98 0.59 7.89
C ILE A 337 6.47 0.77 8.20
N GLY A 338 6.77 1.50 9.28
CA GLY A 338 8.13 1.70 9.76
C GLY A 338 8.96 2.56 8.81
N LEU A 339 8.31 3.54 8.17
CA LEU A 339 9.00 4.55 7.38
C LEU A 339 10.03 5.26 8.26
N LYS A 340 11.24 5.38 7.75
CA LYS A 340 12.24 6.28 8.32
C LYS A 340 12.04 7.65 7.69
N PHE A 341 12.29 8.70 8.46
CA PHE A 341 12.20 10.07 7.94
C PHE A 341 13.56 10.75 8.00
N LEU A 342 13.91 11.45 6.92
CA LEU A 342 15.14 12.20 6.78
C LEU A 342 14.98 13.63 7.30
N ALA A 343 16.00 14.13 7.97
CA ALA A 343 16.06 15.51 8.41
C ALA A 343 16.19 16.44 7.20
N LYS A 344 15.21 17.31 6.98
CA LYS A 344 15.19 18.26 5.84
C LYS A 344 16.51 19.04 5.73
N GLY A 345 16.97 19.61 6.84
CA GLY A 345 18.19 20.43 6.92
C GLY A 345 19.48 19.70 6.52
N ALA A 346 19.58 18.40 6.79
CA ALA A 346 20.79 17.62 6.56
C ALA A 346 20.89 17.04 5.14
N HIS A 347 19.79 17.05 4.38
CA HIS A 347 19.68 16.35 3.10
C HIS A 347 19.25 17.23 1.93
N LEU A 348 19.15 18.56 2.10
CA LEU A 348 18.75 19.48 1.03
C LEU A 348 19.58 19.29 -0.25
N ASP A 349 20.89 19.12 -0.11
CA ASP A 349 21.81 18.95 -1.25
C ASP A 349 21.67 17.57 -1.93
N ASP A 350 21.15 16.57 -1.21
CA ASP A 350 20.91 15.22 -1.73
C ASP A 350 19.55 15.11 -2.43
N LEU A 351 18.57 15.97 -2.10
CA LEU A 351 17.19 15.88 -2.59
C LEU A 351 17.08 15.80 -4.11
N PRO A 352 17.83 16.59 -4.91
CA PRO A 352 17.78 16.46 -6.37
C PRO A 352 18.16 15.07 -6.89
N GLU A 353 18.90 14.26 -6.13
CA GLU A 353 19.29 12.90 -6.52
C GLU A 353 18.33 11.83 -5.97
N ILE A 354 17.83 12.00 -4.75
CA ILE A 354 17.10 10.94 -4.02
C ILE A 354 15.57 11.08 -4.02
N ALA A 355 15.06 12.29 -4.29
CA ALA A 355 13.64 12.56 -4.31
C ALA A 355 12.93 11.80 -5.44
N LEU A 356 11.70 11.41 -5.18
CA LEU A 356 10.80 10.81 -6.14
C LEU A 356 9.90 11.91 -6.72
N GLU A 357 9.65 11.82 -8.02
CA GLU A 357 8.71 12.68 -8.74
C GLU A 357 7.63 11.81 -9.39
N GLU A 358 6.47 12.39 -9.66
CA GLU A 358 5.38 11.71 -10.37
C GLU A 358 5.91 11.14 -11.71
N GLU A 359 5.45 9.93 -12.05
CA GLU A 359 5.81 9.21 -13.29
C GLU A 359 7.28 8.74 -13.42
N MET A 360 8.16 9.02 -12.47
CA MET A 360 9.45 8.32 -12.42
C MET A 360 9.25 6.82 -12.32
N ILE A 361 10.15 6.05 -12.90
CA ILE A 361 10.12 4.59 -12.82
C ILE A 361 11.27 4.13 -11.95
N ALA A 362 10.96 3.54 -10.80
CA ALA A 362 11.92 2.95 -9.89
C ALA A 362 12.12 1.46 -10.21
N VAL A 363 13.35 1.06 -10.47
CA VAL A 363 13.75 -0.34 -10.72
C VAL A 363 14.68 -0.79 -9.60
N THR A 364 14.29 -1.82 -8.84
CA THR A 364 15.13 -2.31 -7.73
C THR A 364 16.45 -2.88 -8.22
N CYS A 365 17.56 -2.46 -7.62
CA CYS A 365 18.91 -2.83 -8.04
C CYS A 365 19.71 -3.65 -7.01
N SER A 366 19.15 -3.86 -5.82
CA SER A 366 19.72 -4.69 -4.75
C SER A 366 18.65 -5.56 -4.10
N GLY A 367 19.02 -6.73 -3.60
CA GLY A 367 18.08 -7.65 -2.94
C GLY A 367 17.17 -8.35 -3.94
N THR A 368 15.89 -7.96 -4.00
CA THR A 368 14.96 -8.46 -5.04
C THR A 368 15.07 -7.55 -6.27
N ILE A 369 15.93 -7.92 -7.21
CA ILE A 369 16.28 -7.11 -8.38
C ILE A 369 15.20 -7.18 -9.48
N GLY A 370 15.02 -6.07 -10.18
CA GLY A 370 14.20 -5.99 -11.39
C GLY A 370 12.73 -5.74 -11.14
N ARG A 371 12.32 -5.47 -9.90
CA ARG A 371 10.94 -5.02 -9.63
C ARG A 371 10.80 -3.57 -10.08
N VAL A 372 9.71 -3.28 -10.78
CA VAL A 372 9.48 -1.98 -11.43
C VAL A 372 8.25 -1.32 -10.83
N GLN A 373 8.38 -0.06 -10.42
CA GLN A 373 7.29 0.76 -9.89
C GLN A 373 7.28 2.12 -10.60
N ILE A 374 6.15 2.51 -11.18
CA ILE A 374 5.91 3.90 -11.57
C ILE A 374 5.46 4.70 -10.35
N ILE A 375 6.09 5.84 -10.10
CA ILE A 375 5.85 6.64 -8.89
C ILE A 375 4.51 7.38 -9.03
N PRO A 376 3.54 7.13 -8.13
CA PRO A 376 2.29 7.88 -8.09
C PRO A 376 2.49 9.25 -7.46
N LYS A 377 1.63 10.21 -7.82
CA LYS A 377 1.69 11.59 -7.35
C LYS A 377 1.81 11.76 -5.83
N TYR A 378 1.13 10.94 -5.02
CA TYR A 378 1.22 11.07 -3.56
C TYR A 378 2.61 10.78 -2.98
N MET A 379 3.47 10.08 -3.72
CA MET A 379 4.87 9.84 -3.34
C MET A 379 5.81 10.95 -3.81
N GLU A 380 5.31 11.97 -4.52
CA GLU A 380 6.10 13.11 -4.93
C GLU A 380 6.71 13.83 -3.71
N GLY A 381 8.01 14.11 -3.79
CA GLY A 381 8.76 14.71 -2.69
C GLY A 381 9.11 13.74 -1.55
N TRP A 382 8.71 12.47 -1.62
CA TRP A 382 9.28 11.41 -0.79
C TRP A 382 10.65 11.02 -1.36
N THR A 383 11.41 10.22 -0.64
CA THR A 383 12.70 9.69 -1.09
C THR A 383 12.67 8.17 -1.09
N SER A 384 13.54 7.55 -1.88
CA SER A 384 13.81 6.12 -1.78
C SER A 384 15.31 5.84 -1.72
N SER A 385 15.69 4.72 -1.09
CA SER A 385 17.08 4.34 -0.92
C SER A 385 17.81 4.13 -2.25
N GLN A 386 19.13 3.96 -2.15
CA GLN A 386 20.03 3.63 -3.26
C GLN A 386 19.77 2.28 -3.92
N ASP A 387 18.87 1.48 -3.35
CA ASP A 387 18.53 0.14 -3.81
C ASP A 387 17.44 0.13 -4.89
N ALA A 388 17.15 1.31 -5.47
CA ALA A 388 16.33 1.49 -6.66
C ALA A 388 16.96 2.51 -7.62
N ILE A 389 17.13 2.15 -8.88
CA ILE A 389 17.56 3.06 -9.95
C ILE A 389 16.32 3.77 -10.49
N ARG A 390 16.42 5.08 -10.75
CA ARG A 390 15.33 5.87 -11.33
C ARG A 390 15.53 5.97 -12.84
N VAL A 391 14.47 5.68 -13.58
CA VAL A 391 14.39 5.84 -15.03
C VAL A 391 13.43 7.00 -15.30
N ILE A 392 13.95 8.06 -15.92
CA ILE A 392 13.22 9.29 -16.25
C ILE A 392 13.00 9.31 -17.76
N SER A 393 11.74 9.33 -18.20
CA SER A 393 11.39 9.34 -19.62
C SER A 393 11.92 10.59 -20.34
N SER A 394 12.17 10.47 -21.64
CA SER A 394 12.34 11.64 -22.51
C SER A 394 11.01 12.39 -22.67
N GLU A 395 11.04 13.64 -23.14
CA GLU A 395 9.83 14.47 -23.28
C GLU A 395 8.77 13.87 -24.22
N GLU A 396 9.21 13.16 -25.26
CA GLU A 396 8.34 12.54 -26.28
C GLU A 396 8.04 11.06 -25.99
N MET A 397 8.52 10.53 -24.86
CA MET A 397 8.33 9.14 -24.47
C MET A 397 7.30 9.02 -23.35
N ASN A 398 6.25 8.24 -23.61
CA ASN A 398 5.27 7.89 -22.60
C ASN A 398 5.93 7.07 -21.47
N SER A 399 6.01 7.63 -20.28
CA SER A 399 6.59 6.97 -19.09
C SER A 399 5.86 5.65 -18.77
N GLY A 400 4.55 5.60 -19.00
CA GLY A 400 3.75 4.40 -18.88
C GLY A 400 4.19 3.25 -19.80
N TYR A 401 4.64 3.55 -21.02
CA TYR A 401 5.15 2.56 -21.96
C TYR A 401 6.47 1.92 -21.46
N ILE A 402 7.40 2.75 -20.98
CA ILE A 402 8.65 2.23 -20.38
C ILE A 402 8.32 1.36 -19.17
N TYR A 403 7.41 1.81 -18.30
CA TYR A 403 6.98 1.03 -17.13
C TYR A 403 6.47 -0.35 -17.54
N VAL A 404 5.52 -0.41 -18.48
CA VAL A 404 4.91 -1.69 -18.85
C VAL A 404 5.94 -2.62 -19.49
N TRP A 405 6.83 -2.10 -20.34
CA TRP A 405 7.89 -2.87 -20.97
C TRP A 405 8.83 -3.48 -19.92
N LEU A 406 9.36 -2.66 -19.01
CA LEU A 406 10.28 -3.13 -17.98
C LEU A 406 9.60 -4.08 -16.99
N SER A 407 8.29 -3.95 -16.76
CA SER A 407 7.52 -4.84 -15.88
C SER A 407 7.01 -6.13 -16.56
N SER A 408 7.07 -6.22 -17.89
CA SER A 408 6.66 -7.40 -18.66
C SER A 408 7.59 -8.59 -18.43
N ASP A 409 7.19 -9.79 -18.88
CA ASP A 409 8.07 -10.98 -18.78
C ASP A 409 9.37 -10.83 -19.60
N TYR A 410 9.33 -10.10 -20.73
CA TYR A 410 10.51 -9.70 -21.49
C TYR A 410 11.41 -8.76 -20.67
N GLY A 411 10.87 -7.65 -20.17
CA GLY A 411 11.62 -6.67 -19.38
C GLY A 411 12.27 -7.30 -18.14
N ASP A 412 11.50 -8.04 -17.35
CA ASP A 412 11.97 -8.69 -16.13
C ASP A 412 13.15 -9.64 -16.40
N CYS A 413 13.05 -10.51 -17.41
CA CYS A 413 14.11 -11.46 -17.70
C CYS A 413 15.36 -10.78 -18.26
N LEU A 414 15.21 -9.72 -19.06
CA LEU A 414 16.32 -8.97 -19.66
C LEU A 414 17.04 -8.08 -18.64
N ILE A 415 16.32 -7.52 -17.67
CA ILE A 415 16.93 -6.83 -16.52
C ILE A 415 17.74 -7.84 -15.69
N LYS A 416 17.10 -8.96 -15.30
CA LYS A 416 17.76 -10.01 -14.50
C LYS A 416 18.97 -10.61 -15.19
N ARG A 417 18.94 -10.71 -16.52
CA ARG A 417 20.08 -11.15 -17.34
C ARG A 417 21.34 -10.31 -17.09
N GLN A 418 21.18 -8.99 -16.95
CA GLN A 418 22.32 -8.08 -16.82
C GLN A 418 22.99 -8.12 -15.45
N THR A 419 22.35 -8.73 -14.46
CA THR A 419 22.86 -8.78 -13.09
C THR A 419 24.25 -9.37 -12.95
N TYR A 420 24.95 -8.97 -11.90
CA TYR A 420 26.28 -9.45 -11.53
C TYR A 420 26.41 -9.61 -10.01
N GLY A 421 27.48 -10.26 -9.57
CA GLY A 421 27.71 -10.58 -8.16
C GLY A 421 27.42 -12.05 -7.84
N SER A 422 27.92 -12.50 -6.69
CA SER A 422 27.84 -13.90 -6.27
C SER A 422 26.92 -14.08 -5.06
N VAL A 423 27.23 -13.43 -3.94
CA VAL A 423 26.43 -13.50 -2.70
C VAL A 423 25.32 -12.45 -2.70
N ILE A 424 25.67 -11.21 -3.01
CA ILE A 424 24.71 -10.13 -3.23
C ILE A 424 24.76 -9.79 -4.70
N VAL A 425 23.62 -9.97 -5.35
CA VAL A 425 23.45 -9.70 -6.76
C VAL A 425 23.04 -8.22 -6.91
N HIS A 426 23.57 -7.57 -7.94
CA HIS A 426 23.28 -6.18 -8.26
C HIS A 426 23.08 -5.98 -9.76
N ILE A 427 22.49 -4.84 -10.12
CA ILE A 427 22.51 -4.27 -11.47
C ILE A 427 22.87 -2.79 -11.33
N ASP A 428 23.81 -2.30 -12.14
CA ASP A 428 24.17 -0.88 -12.15
C ASP A 428 23.38 -0.10 -13.22
N ARG A 429 23.57 1.22 -13.26
CA ARG A 429 22.83 2.07 -14.20
C ARG A 429 23.22 1.83 -15.64
N GLU A 430 24.47 1.52 -15.95
CA GLU A 430 24.96 1.24 -17.30
C GLU A 430 24.33 -0.05 -17.83
N MET A 431 24.28 -1.08 -16.99
CA MET A 431 23.62 -2.35 -17.26
C MET A 431 22.12 -2.17 -17.48
N LEU A 432 21.42 -1.43 -16.61
CA LEU A 432 19.99 -1.13 -16.81
C LEU A 432 19.76 -0.33 -18.10
N SER A 433 20.65 0.63 -18.40
CA SER A 433 20.60 1.43 -19.63
C SER A 433 20.79 0.59 -20.90
N SER A 434 21.44 -0.57 -20.79
CA SER A 434 21.68 -1.50 -21.91
C SER A 434 20.51 -2.44 -22.19
N VAL A 435 19.51 -2.51 -21.30
CA VAL A 435 18.33 -3.37 -21.49
C VAL A 435 17.61 -2.95 -22.77
N PRO A 436 17.30 -3.89 -23.69
CA PRO A 436 16.67 -3.53 -24.96
C PRO A 436 15.19 -3.18 -24.76
N ILE A 437 14.69 -2.26 -25.59
CA ILE A 437 13.31 -1.80 -25.60
C ILE A 437 12.84 -1.57 -27.05
N PRO A 438 11.72 -2.18 -27.48
CA PRO A 438 11.10 -1.90 -28.78
C PRO A 438 10.60 -0.46 -28.86
N LEU A 439 10.78 0.16 -30.01
CA LEU A 439 10.36 1.53 -30.31
C LEU A 439 9.32 1.53 -31.45
N PRO A 440 8.10 1.02 -31.22
CA PRO A 440 7.00 1.14 -32.19
C PRO A 440 6.59 2.61 -32.34
N GLU A 441 5.70 2.92 -33.29
CA GLU A 441 5.16 4.29 -33.47
C GLU A 441 4.53 4.87 -32.19
N ALA A 442 4.52 6.20 -32.07
CA ALA A 442 4.07 6.91 -30.87
C ALA A 442 2.63 6.55 -30.48
N SER A 443 1.72 6.41 -31.46
CA SER A 443 0.34 5.96 -31.26
C SER A 443 0.24 4.65 -30.47
N ILE A 444 1.07 3.65 -30.78
CA ILE A 444 1.09 2.37 -30.06
C ILE A 444 1.64 2.55 -28.65
N ARG A 445 2.73 3.32 -28.50
CA ARG A 445 3.34 3.59 -27.18
C ARG A 445 2.35 4.32 -26.27
N ASP A 446 1.64 5.31 -26.80
CA ASP A 446 0.69 6.11 -26.05
C ASP A 446 -0.57 5.33 -25.70
N GLU A 447 -1.08 4.50 -26.62
CA GLU A 447 -2.23 3.64 -26.33
C GLU A 447 -1.96 2.72 -25.14
N ILE A 448 -0.80 2.06 -25.14
CA ILE A 448 -0.40 1.17 -24.06
C ILE A 448 -0.06 1.97 -22.79
N GLY A 449 0.76 3.02 -22.93
CA GLY A 449 1.28 3.80 -21.82
C GLY A 449 0.21 4.60 -21.07
N ASN A 450 -0.78 5.16 -21.77
CA ASN A 450 -1.85 5.93 -21.15
C ASN A 450 -2.73 5.11 -20.19
N LEU A 451 -2.85 3.79 -20.40
CA LEU A 451 -3.49 2.89 -19.43
C LEU A 451 -2.72 2.85 -18.11
N VAL A 452 -1.38 2.82 -18.18
CA VAL A 452 -0.50 2.87 -17.00
C VAL A 452 -0.58 4.23 -16.31
N ILE A 453 -0.55 5.33 -17.06
CA ILE A 453 -0.72 6.68 -16.50
C ILE A 453 -2.07 6.78 -15.78
N LYS A 454 -3.14 6.28 -16.40
CA LYS A 454 -4.46 6.26 -15.78
C LYS A 454 -4.47 5.40 -14.52
N ALA A 455 -3.86 4.23 -14.53
CA ALA A 455 -3.71 3.39 -13.34
C ALA A 455 -2.94 4.12 -12.22
N ASN A 456 -1.91 4.88 -12.56
CA ASN A 456 -1.12 5.66 -11.61
C ASN A 456 -1.95 6.79 -10.96
N GLN A 457 -2.80 7.46 -11.75
CA GLN A 457 -3.75 8.46 -11.25
C GLN A 457 -4.79 7.84 -10.30
N LEU A 458 -5.32 6.66 -10.63
CA LEU A 458 -6.27 5.94 -9.77
C LEU A 458 -5.63 5.51 -8.44
N ARG A 459 -4.35 5.08 -8.46
CA ARG A 459 -3.58 4.82 -7.23
C ARG A 459 -3.44 6.06 -6.36
N ASN A 460 -3.20 7.22 -6.97
CA ASN A 460 -3.18 8.48 -6.24
C ASN A 460 -4.54 8.82 -5.61
N GLN A 461 -5.63 8.70 -6.36
CA GLN A 461 -6.98 8.94 -5.84
C GLN A 461 -7.32 7.98 -4.70
N ALA A 462 -6.95 6.69 -4.82
CA ALA A 462 -7.13 5.71 -3.78
C ALA A 462 -6.39 6.09 -2.49
N TRP A 463 -5.13 6.52 -2.60
CA TRP A 463 -4.36 7.01 -1.46
C TRP A 463 -5.03 8.23 -0.80
N CYS A 464 -5.45 9.22 -1.59
CA CYS A 464 -6.15 10.40 -1.07
C CYS A 464 -7.42 10.02 -0.29
N ASN A 465 -8.23 9.08 -0.79
CA ASN A 465 -9.43 8.61 -0.10
C ASN A 465 -9.11 7.94 1.24
N GLU A 466 -8.05 7.13 1.30
CA GLU A 466 -7.64 6.51 2.56
C GLU A 466 -7.13 7.54 3.57
N GLN A 467 -6.32 8.51 3.12
CA GLN A 467 -5.82 9.57 3.99
C GLN A 467 -6.94 10.50 4.47
N ASP A 468 -7.95 10.78 3.64
CA ASP A 468 -9.13 11.54 4.05
C ASP A 468 -9.93 10.76 5.11
N ALA A 469 -10.17 9.46 4.88
CA ALA A 469 -10.84 8.58 5.85
C ALA A 469 -10.11 8.56 7.21
N ILE A 470 -8.78 8.39 7.20
CA ILE A 470 -7.94 8.41 8.39
C ILE A 470 -7.97 9.78 9.08
N THR A 471 -7.82 10.87 8.32
CA THR A 471 -7.79 12.23 8.87
C THR A 471 -9.13 12.62 9.51
N ARG A 472 -10.24 12.29 8.86
CA ARG A 472 -11.60 12.52 9.42
C ARG A 472 -11.79 11.75 10.72
N LEU A 473 -11.40 10.48 10.73
CA LEU A 473 -11.45 9.64 11.92
C LEU A 473 -10.62 10.22 13.06
N GLU A 474 -9.35 10.56 12.78
CA GLU A 474 -8.45 11.12 13.79
C GLU A 474 -8.95 12.46 14.33
N SER A 475 -9.55 13.30 13.47
CA SER A 475 -10.14 14.57 13.88
C SER A 475 -11.36 14.38 14.78
N LEU A 476 -12.21 13.37 14.52
CA LEU A 476 -13.35 13.05 15.38
C LEU A 476 -12.92 12.56 16.76
N ILE A 477 -11.78 11.86 16.87
CA ILE A 477 -11.24 11.38 18.14
C ILE A 477 -10.52 12.51 18.89
N ALA A 478 -9.73 13.33 18.18
CA ALA A 478 -8.96 14.43 18.77
C ALA A 478 -9.85 15.59 19.21
N ASN A 479 -10.97 15.82 18.52
CA ASN A 479 -11.97 16.78 18.96
C ASN A 479 -12.63 16.23 20.23
N LYS A 480 -12.21 16.76 21.38
CA LYS A 480 -12.96 16.61 22.61
C LYS A 480 -14.42 16.97 22.30
N PRO A 481 -15.40 16.23 22.83
CA PRO A 481 -16.73 16.80 22.93
C PRO A 481 -16.51 18.15 23.59
N ILE A 482 -17.04 19.23 23.01
CA ILE A 482 -17.33 20.41 23.81
C ILE A 482 -18.21 19.84 24.91
N ALA A 483 -17.59 19.55 26.06
CA ALA A 483 -18.19 18.81 27.16
C ALA A 483 -19.48 19.51 27.42
N ALA A 484 -20.61 18.89 27.01
CA ALA A 484 -21.90 19.52 26.79
C ALA A 484 -21.92 20.84 27.55
N ALA A 485 -21.46 21.92 26.87
CA ALA A 485 -21.27 23.19 27.56
C ALA A 485 -22.61 23.42 28.21
N GLN A 486 -22.58 23.73 29.51
CA GLN A 486 -23.71 23.75 30.41
C GLN A 486 -24.90 24.54 29.81
N ASP A 487 -25.63 23.93 28.89
CA ASP A 487 -26.88 24.39 28.31
C ASP A 487 -27.99 23.73 29.12
N ALA A 488 -27.82 23.80 30.44
CA ALA A 488 -28.90 23.68 31.40
C ALA A 488 -29.70 25.00 31.49
N SER A 489 -29.33 26.02 30.70
CA SER A 489 -29.99 27.33 30.67
C SER A 489 -30.54 27.75 29.32
N ASP A 490 -30.68 26.85 28.33
CA ASP A 490 -31.49 27.15 27.15
C ASP A 490 -32.97 26.82 27.44
N PRO A 491 -33.85 27.83 27.64
CA PRO A 491 -35.26 27.60 27.90
C PRO A 491 -36.02 26.91 26.75
N ASN A 492 -35.39 26.69 25.59
CA ASN A 492 -36.00 26.02 24.43
C ASN A 492 -35.52 24.57 24.20
N LYS A 493 -34.74 23.98 25.11
CA LYS A 493 -34.24 22.61 24.93
C LYS A 493 -35.38 21.58 25.12
N ILE A 494 -35.86 21.02 24.01
CA ILE A 494 -36.90 19.99 24.02
C ILE A 494 -36.29 18.69 24.55
N ASP A 495 -36.83 18.21 25.68
CA ASP A 495 -36.49 16.92 26.26
C ASP A 495 -36.96 15.80 25.32
N LEU A 496 -36.02 15.23 24.55
CA LEU A 496 -36.29 14.19 23.56
C LEU A 496 -36.92 12.92 24.19
N THR A 497 -36.75 12.72 25.50
CA THR A 497 -37.38 11.60 26.22
C THR A 497 -38.88 11.80 26.48
N LYS A 498 -39.40 13.01 26.26
CA LYS A 498 -40.82 13.37 26.39
C LYS A 498 -41.56 13.46 25.05
N ILE A 499 -40.87 13.25 23.93
CA ILE A 499 -41.51 13.27 22.61
C ILE A 499 -42.24 11.93 22.41
N GLN A 500 -43.56 11.96 22.45
CA GLN A 500 -44.39 10.83 22.03
C GLN A 500 -44.38 10.71 20.51
N TYR A 501 -44.08 9.51 20.02
CA TYR A 501 -44.21 9.18 18.60
C TYR A 501 -45.69 9.23 18.18
N ASP A 502 -46.04 10.17 17.30
CA ASP A 502 -47.36 10.25 16.68
C ASP A 502 -47.35 9.51 15.33
N PRO A 503 -48.02 8.35 15.21
CA PRO A 503 -48.06 7.58 13.97
C PRO A 503 -48.85 8.26 12.84
N ASN A 504 -49.59 9.34 13.13
CA ASN A 504 -50.31 10.14 12.13
C ASN A 504 -49.61 11.46 11.80
N ALA A 505 -48.42 11.72 12.37
CA ALA A 505 -47.66 12.91 12.04
C ALA A 505 -47.26 12.89 10.57
N THR A 506 -47.44 14.03 9.90
CA THR A 506 -47.00 14.22 8.52
C THR A 506 -45.50 13.93 8.40
N PRO A 507 -45.07 13.01 7.51
CA PRO A 507 -43.67 12.71 7.33
C PRO A 507 -42.85 13.96 7.00
N ILE A 508 -41.63 14.03 7.51
CA ILE A 508 -40.78 15.23 7.38
C ILE A 508 -40.51 15.63 5.92
N TRP A 509 -40.47 14.66 5.00
CA TRP A 509 -40.29 14.92 3.56
C TRP A 509 -41.51 15.59 2.94
N GLU A 510 -42.72 15.30 3.43
CA GLU A 510 -43.97 15.90 2.97
C GLU A 510 -44.09 17.33 3.51
N LEU A 511 -43.70 17.54 4.77
CA LEU A 511 -43.60 18.87 5.37
C LEU A 511 -42.55 19.73 4.66
N ALA A 512 -41.37 19.17 4.37
CA ALA A 512 -40.32 19.83 3.61
C ALA A 512 -40.79 20.18 2.19
N ALA A 513 -41.51 19.29 1.50
CA ALA A 513 -42.09 19.57 0.19
C ALA A 513 -43.13 20.71 0.25
N GLN A 514 -43.98 20.74 1.27
CA GLN A 514 -44.96 21.83 1.47
C GLN A 514 -44.29 23.18 1.77
N ILE A 515 -43.21 23.18 2.56
CA ILE A 515 -42.44 24.39 2.86
C ILE A 515 -41.71 24.86 1.60
N SER A 516 -41.06 23.94 0.87
CA SER A 516 -40.35 24.24 -0.36
C SER A 516 -41.26 24.77 -1.46
N ALA A 517 -42.50 24.27 -1.55
CA ALA A 517 -43.51 24.77 -2.49
C ALA A 517 -44.02 26.19 -2.19
N LYS A 518 -43.77 26.71 -0.97
CA LYS A 518 -44.09 28.11 -0.60
C LYS A 518 -42.96 29.08 -0.94
N VAL A 519 -41.79 28.57 -1.32
CA VAL A 519 -40.63 29.39 -1.71
C VAL A 519 -40.69 29.60 -3.23
N PRO A 520 -40.72 30.85 -3.73
CA PRO A 520 -40.74 31.14 -5.17
C PRO A 520 -39.52 30.57 -5.90
N ASP A 521 -39.70 30.14 -7.15
CA ASP A 521 -38.61 29.57 -7.98
C ASP A 521 -37.43 30.54 -8.16
N GLU A 522 -37.67 31.85 -8.11
CA GLU A 522 -36.63 32.89 -8.16
C GLU A 522 -35.71 32.88 -6.93
N GLU A 523 -36.20 32.46 -5.76
CA GLU A 523 -35.37 32.29 -4.56
C GLU A 523 -34.57 30.98 -4.61
N TRP A 524 -35.15 29.93 -5.19
CA TRP A 524 -34.42 28.68 -5.45
C TRP A 524 -33.25 28.88 -6.44
N ALA A 525 -33.41 29.76 -7.42
CA ALA A 525 -32.35 30.11 -8.37
C ALA A 525 -31.15 30.83 -7.73
N LYS A 526 -31.30 31.40 -6.53
CA LYS A 526 -30.21 32.04 -5.77
C LYS A 526 -29.41 31.05 -4.94
N VAL A 527 -29.89 29.81 -4.79
CA VAL A 527 -29.23 28.77 -4.02
C VAL A 527 -28.01 28.26 -4.80
N PRO A 528 -26.79 28.30 -4.24
CA PRO A 528 -25.60 27.80 -4.92
C PRO A 528 -25.75 26.31 -5.29
N PRO A 529 -25.35 25.89 -6.50
CA PRO A 529 -25.46 24.50 -6.92
C PRO A 529 -24.57 23.55 -6.11
N ASP A 530 -23.56 24.08 -5.41
CA ASP A 530 -22.66 23.36 -4.52
C ASP A 530 -23.04 23.46 -3.03
N LEU A 531 -24.20 24.05 -2.69
CA LEU A 531 -24.62 24.29 -1.31
C LEU A 531 -24.61 23.01 -0.46
N SER A 532 -25.02 21.87 -1.01
CA SER A 532 -25.05 20.59 -0.30
C SER A 532 -23.66 20.00 -0.02
N GLN A 533 -22.65 20.39 -0.79
CA GLN A 533 -21.26 19.93 -0.63
C GLN A 533 -20.43 20.87 0.23
N ARG A 534 -20.84 22.15 0.34
CA ARG A 534 -20.11 23.20 1.05
C ARG A 534 -21.00 23.93 2.06
N PHE A 535 -21.94 23.21 2.66
CA PHE A 535 -22.94 23.78 3.56
C PHE A 535 -22.31 24.60 4.70
N ASP A 536 -21.27 24.06 5.35
CA ASP A 536 -20.57 24.72 6.47
C ASP A 536 -19.91 26.05 6.06
N TYR A 537 -19.41 26.15 4.81
CA TYR A 537 -18.83 27.39 4.27
C TYR A 537 -19.88 28.50 4.13
N TYR A 538 -21.06 28.17 3.59
CA TYR A 538 -22.14 29.14 3.42
C TYR A 538 -22.83 29.48 4.75
N GLN A 539 -22.82 28.57 5.72
CA GLN A 539 -23.31 28.85 7.07
C GLN A 539 -22.40 29.86 7.80
N GLY A 540 -21.08 29.75 7.65
CA GLY A 540 -20.12 30.69 8.25
C GLY A 540 -20.20 32.12 7.68
N LEU A 541 -20.70 32.31 6.46
CA LEU A 541 -20.91 33.64 5.86
C LEU A 541 -22.11 34.40 6.45
N ARG A 542 -23.02 33.72 7.18
CA ARG A 542 -24.20 34.34 7.81
C ARG A 542 -23.92 34.99 9.16
N ASP A 543 -22.85 34.61 9.83
CA ASP A 543 -22.53 35.10 11.18
C ASP A 543 -21.77 36.45 11.17
N ASP A 544 -21.37 36.94 9.99
CA ASP A 544 -20.66 38.21 9.78
C ASP A 544 -21.55 39.36 9.26
N SER A 545 -22.89 39.20 9.27
CA SER A 545 -23.86 40.19 8.76
C SER A 545 -24.84 40.72 9.80
#